data_AF-A0A635RBQ5-F1
#
_entry.id   AF-A0A635RBQ5-F1
#
_cell.length_a   1.000
_cell.length_b   1.000
_cell.length_c   1.000
_cell.angle_alpha   90.00
_cell.angle_beta   90.00
_cell.angle_gamma   90.00
#
_symmetry.space_group_name_H-M   'P 1'
#
loop_
_entity.id
_entity.type
_entity.pdbx_description
1 polymer ?
#
loop_
_entity_poly.entity_id
_entity_poly.type
_entity_poly.pdbx_seq_one_letter_code
_entity_poly.pdbx_strand_id
1 'polypeptide(L)'
;MSKELKLELRDYIRKYPASIPVLASLSLSGMDLNTLTVEKFHEVVKSSYQIVTDMSVRKRADYPDGDFGTEMFTDYAVAYLMGRHFIDKLNTAVEGETVTEIVNAWQQRIVSDAYCRQALKKMSAVALTNDQRALEFLKHNYE
;
A
#
# COMPACT_ATOMS: atom_id res chain seq x y z
N MET A 1 2.40 -4.79 22.88
CA MET A 1 1.13 -5.56 22.84
C MET A 1 0.39 -5.14 21.61
N SER A 2 0.13 -6.08 20.70
CA SER A 2 -0.78 -5.91 19.58
C SER A 2 -2.20 -5.64 20.09
N LYS A 3 -2.98 -4.89 19.33
CA LYS A 3 -4.41 -4.64 19.56
C LYS A 3 -5.20 -5.37 18.49
N GLU A 4 -6.36 -5.92 18.80
CA GLU A 4 -7.23 -6.43 17.74
C GLU A 4 -7.74 -5.25 16.90
N LEU A 5 -7.61 -5.35 15.57
CA LEU A 5 -8.22 -4.38 14.68
C LEU A 5 -9.74 -4.60 14.66
N LYS A 6 -10.52 -3.53 14.81
CA LYS A 6 -11.99 -3.59 14.71
C LYS A 6 -12.43 -4.41 13.49
N LEU A 7 -13.34 -5.35 13.74
CA LEU A 7 -13.84 -6.31 12.74
C LEU A 7 -14.23 -5.62 11.43
N GLU A 8 -14.93 -4.49 11.50
CA GLU A 8 -15.40 -3.77 10.31
C GLU A 8 -14.25 -3.26 9.43
N LEU A 9 -13.16 -2.75 10.02
CA LEU A 9 -11.96 -2.31 9.29
C LEU A 9 -11.17 -3.51 8.76
N ARG A 10 -11.07 -4.58 9.53
CA ARG A 10 -10.44 -5.84 9.11
C ARG A 10 -11.17 -6.44 7.91
N ASP A 11 -12.49 -6.48 7.96
CA ASP A 11 -13.35 -6.94 6.87
C ASP A 11 -13.23 -6.05 5.64
N TYR A 12 -13.12 -4.74 5.83
CA TYR A 12 -12.89 -3.80 4.76
C TYR A 12 -11.58 -4.07 4.02
N ILE A 13 -10.44 -4.16 4.73
CA ILE A 13 -9.14 -4.40 4.07
C ILE A 13 -9.07 -5.81 3.46
N ARG A 14 -9.78 -6.78 4.01
CA ARG A 14 -9.91 -8.11 3.43
C ARG A 14 -10.66 -8.08 2.10
N LYS A 15 -11.74 -7.30 2.02
CA LYS A 15 -12.55 -7.12 0.81
C LYS A 15 -11.83 -6.27 -0.25
N TYR A 16 -11.04 -5.27 0.18
CA TYR A 16 -10.36 -4.30 -0.67
C TYR A 16 -8.87 -4.19 -0.32
N PRO A 17 -8.05 -5.23 -0.55
CA PRO A 17 -6.66 -5.29 -0.06
C PRO A 17 -5.74 -4.22 -0.65
N ALA A 18 -6.09 -3.58 -1.77
CA ALA A 18 -5.32 -2.42 -2.25
C ALA A 18 -5.39 -1.21 -1.30
N SER A 19 -6.24 -1.22 -0.26
CA SER A 19 -6.25 -0.18 0.78
C SER A 19 -5.23 -0.42 1.90
N ILE A 20 -4.61 -1.60 1.97
CA ILE A 20 -3.65 -1.97 3.04
C ILE A 20 -2.50 -0.96 3.17
N PRO A 21 -1.86 -0.47 2.07
CA PRO A 21 -0.79 0.54 2.19
C PRO A 21 -1.24 1.85 2.85
N VAL A 22 -2.49 2.27 2.62
CA VAL A 22 -3.08 3.45 3.27
C VAL A 22 -3.24 3.19 4.77
N LEU A 23 -3.76 2.02 5.15
CA LEU A 23 -3.91 1.64 6.56
C LEU A 23 -2.55 1.57 7.28
N ALA A 24 -1.53 0.99 6.63
CA ALA A 24 -0.18 0.91 7.15
C ALA A 24 0.44 2.30 7.36
N SER A 25 0.22 3.22 6.42
CA SER A 25 0.69 4.60 6.52
C SER A 25 0.05 5.37 7.68
N LEU A 26 -1.26 5.19 7.90
CA LEU A 26 -1.97 5.77 9.05
C LEU A 26 -1.44 5.19 10.38
N SER A 27 -1.21 3.89 10.44
CA SER A 27 -0.59 3.26 11.61
C SER A 27 0.80 3.85 11.88
N LEU A 28 1.63 3.99 10.84
CA LEU A 28 2.99 4.51 10.95
C LEU A 28 3.01 5.99 11.40
N SER A 29 1.99 6.77 11.05
CA SER A 29 1.84 8.15 11.53
C SER A 29 1.38 8.26 13.00
N GLY A 30 1.24 7.13 13.70
CA GLY A 30 0.81 7.08 15.10
C GLY A 30 -0.71 7.17 15.30
N MET A 31 -1.51 7.05 14.23
CA MET A 31 -2.97 7.02 14.38
C MET A 31 -3.39 5.69 15.01
N ASP A 32 -4.21 5.76 16.06
CA ASP A 32 -4.91 4.57 16.56
C ASP A 32 -6.05 4.23 15.58
N LEU A 33 -5.86 3.15 14.81
CA LEU A 33 -6.79 2.72 13.76
C LEU A 33 -8.16 2.36 14.31
N ASN A 34 -8.26 1.95 15.58
CA ASN A 34 -9.55 1.64 16.19
C ASN A 34 -10.38 2.89 16.49
N THR A 35 -9.84 4.10 16.33
CA THR A 35 -10.61 5.35 16.37
C THR A 35 -11.25 5.71 15.03
N LEU A 36 -10.85 5.03 13.95
CA LEU A 36 -11.33 5.26 12.60
C LEU A 36 -12.62 4.46 12.36
N THR A 37 -13.60 5.07 11.68
CA THR A 37 -14.77 4.35 11.17
C THR A 37 -14.49 3.88 9.74
N VAL A 38 -15.20 2.85 9.28
CA VAL A 38 -15.04 2.34 7.91
C VAL A 38 -15.37 3.41 6.88
N GLU A 39 -16.36 4.27 7.11
CA GLU A 39 -16.75 5.35 6.20
C GLU A 39 -15.62 6.37 6.07
N LYS A 40 -15.03 6.79 7.19
CA LYS A 40 -13.88 7.69 7.18
C LYS A 40 -12.69 7.06 6.48
N PHE A 41 -12.42 5.78 6.75
CA PHE A 41 -11.34 5.08 6.07
C PHE A 41 -11.59 4.98 4.57
N HIS A 42 -12.83 4.67 4.15
CA HIS A 42 -13.22 4.59 2.76
C HIS A 42 -13.00 5.93 2.03
N GLU A 43 -13.36 7.06 2.65
CA GLU A 43 -13.11 8.38 2.05
C GLU A 43 -11.61 8.70 1.91
N VAL A 44 -10.78 8.30 2.89
CA VAL A 44 -9.32 8.43 2.78
C VAL A 44 -8.79 7.58 1.63
N VAL A 45 -9.21 6.32 1.55
CA VAL A 45 -8.80 5.38 0.48
C VAL A 45 -9.23 5.90 -0.89
N LYS A 46 -10.47 6.38 -1.02
CA LYS A 46 -10.99 6.96 -2.26
C LYS A 46 -10.18 8.19 -2.69
N SER A 47 -9.84 9.07 -1.75
CA SER A 47 -8.98 10.22 -2.02
C SER A 47 -7.59 9.79 -2.50
N SER A 48 -7.00 8.78 -1.85
CA SER A 48 -5.72 8.20 -2.29
C SER A 48 -5.81 7.56 -3.67
N TYR A 49 -6.91 6.86 -3.99
CA TYR A 49 -7.13 6.26 -5.30
C TYR A 49 -7.30 7.32 -6.38
N GLN A 50 -8.09 8.37 -6.12
CA GLN A 50 -8.24 9.50 -7.02
C GLN A 50 -6.90 10.16 -7.34
N ILE A 51 -6.04 10.35 -6.33
CA ILE A 51 -4.68 10.86 -6.55
C ILE A 51 -3.90 9.93 -7.50
N VAL A 52 -4.01 8.61 -7.34
CA VAL A 52 -3.33 7.63 -8.20
C VAL A 52 -3.95 7.57 -9.61
N THR A 53 -5.25 7.78 -9.77
CA THR A 53 -5.91 7.71 -11.09
C THR A 53 -5.82 9.01 -11.88
N ASP A 54 -5.91 10.15 -11.19
CA ASP A 54 -6.05 11.48 -11.82
C ASP A 54 -4.68 12.13 -12.07
N MET A 55 -3.65 11.74 -11.32
CA MET A 55 -2.29 12.18 -11.59
C MET A 55 -1.70 11.40 -12.76
N SER A 56 -0.81 12.05 -13.51
CA SER A 56 0.12 11.37 -14.42
C SER A 56 1.43 11.07 -13.70
N VAL A 57 2.23 10.15 -14.25
CA VAL A 57 3.65 10.06 -13.87
C VAL A 57 4.28 11.44 -14.03
N ARG A 58 4.91 11.95 -12.97
CA ARG A 58 5.64 13.24 -12.99
C ARG A 58 6.76 13.17 -14.03
N LYS A 59 7.18 14.30 -14.58
CA LYS A 59 8.26 14.30 -15.59
C LYS A 59 9.59 14.06 -14.89
N ARG A 60 10.55 13.39 -15.55
CA ARG A 60 11.91 13.22 -14.99
C ARG A 60 12.54 14.57 -14.61
N ALA A 61 12.24 15.63 -15.34
CA ALA A 61 12.72 16.99 -15.08
C ALA A 61 12.21 17.61 -13.76
N ASP A 62 11.19 17.01 -13.12
CA ASP A 62 10.67 17.47 -11.82
C ASP A 62 11.52 16.97 -10.64
N TYR A 63 12.58 16.18 -10.90
CA TYR A 63 13.44 15.54 -9.91
C TYR A 63 14.89 16.03 -10.04
N PRO A 64 15.68 16.01 -8.96
CA PRO A 64 17.09 16.42 -8.98
C PRO A 64 17.91 15.74 -10.09
N ASP A 65 18.97 16.38 -10.55
CA ASP A 65 19.90 15.77 -11.49
C ASP A 65 20.75 14.68 -10.81
N GLY A 66 21.27 13.75 -11.63
CA GLY A 66 22.11 12.65 -11.16
C GLY A 66 21.34 11.38 -10.75
N ASP A 67 22.09 10.40 -10.26
CA ASP A 67 21.58 9.05 -10.00
C ASP A 67 20.48 9.04 -8.93
N PHE A 68 20.64 9.82 -7.87
CA PHE A 68 19.64 9.92 -6.80
C PHE A 68 18.28 10.40 -7.31
N GLY A 69 18.23 11.45 -8.12
CA GLY A 69 16.96 11.92 -8.69
C GLY A 69 16.39 10.97 -9.75
N THR A 70 17.24 10.20 -10.43
CA THR A 70 16.80 9.14 -11.35
C THR A 70 16.16 7.97 -10.58
N GLU A 71 16.71 7.61 -9.42
CA GLU A 71 16.13 6.63 -8.51
C GLU A 71 14.77 7.11 -7.98
N MET A 72 14.69 8.34 -7.47
CA MET A 72 13.42 8.93 -7.01
C MET A 72 12.34 8.95 -8.09
N PHE A 73 12.71 9.34 -9.31
CA PHE A 73 11.79 9.33 -10.45
C PHE A 73 11.32 7.91 -10.77
N THR A 74 12.24 6.95 -10.81
CA THR A 74 11.92 5.56 -11.11
C THR A 74 11.01 4.95 -10.05
N ASP A 75 11.32 5.15 -8.77
CA ASP A 75 10.52 4.68 -7.65
C ASP A 75 9.09 5.24 -7.71
N TYR A 76 8.96 6.55 -7.93
CA TYR A 76 7.64 7.17 -8.08
C TYR A 76 6.87 6.63 -9.27
N ALA A 77 7.51 6.51 -10.43
CA ALA A 77 6.86 6.00 -11.64
C ALA A 77 6.40 4.55 -11.46
N VAL A 78 7.23 3.71 -10.85
CA VAL A 78 6.89 2.32 -10.53
C VAL A 78 5.75 2.26 -9.52
N ALA A 79 5.83 3.00 -8.41
CA ALA A 79 4.79 3.04 -7.38
C ALA A 79 3.43 3.51 -7.94
N TYR A 80 3.44 4.55 -8.78
CA TYR A 80 2.25 5.05 -9.47
C TYR A 80 1.60 3.96 -10.34
N LEU A 81 2.39 3.33 -11.22
CA LEU A 81 1.86 2.34 -12.16
C LEU A 81 1.41 1.06 -11.44
N MET A 82 2.15 0.63 -10.42
CA MET A 82 1.75 -0.49 -9.56
C MET A 82 0.47 -0.17 -8.79
N GLY A 83 0.34 1.03 -8.21
CA GLY A 83 -0.87 1.46 -7.51
C GLY A 83 -2.11 1.40 -8.41
N ARG A 84 -1.99 1.84 -9.66
CA ARG A 84 -3.06 1.68 -10.66
C ARG A 84 -3.39 0.22 -10.93
N HIS A 85 -2.37 -0.62 -11.16
CA HIS A 85 -2.57 -2.06 -11.39
C HIS A 85 -3.22 -2.74 -10.18
N PHE A 86 -2.87 -2.35 -8.97
CA PHE A 86 -3.49 -2.85 -7.75
C PHE A 86 -4.99 -2.58 -7.75
N ILE A 87 -5.39 -1.33 -7.98
CA ILE A 87 -6.79 -0.89 -8.00
C ILE A 87 -7.55 -1.58 -9.14
N ASP A 88 -7.00 -1.58 -10.35
CA ASP A 88 -7.69 -2.01 -11.57
C ASP A 88 -7.77 -3.53 -11.72
N LYS A 89 -6.80 -4.28 -11.19
CA LYS A 89 -6.62 -5.71 -11.50
C LYS A 89 -6.54 -6.63 -10.29
N LEU A 90 -5.96 -6.17 -9.18
CA LEU A 90 -5.64 -7.05 -8.05
C LEU A 90 -6.51 -6.83 -6.81
N ASN A 91 -7.30 -5.75 -6.77
CA ASN A 91 -8.15 -5.35 -5.64
C ASN A 91 -9.43 -6.16 -5.50
N THR A 92 -9.27 -7.48 -5.40
CA THR A 92 -10.33 -8.43 -5.10
C THR A 92 -10.12 -8.99 -3.70
N ALA A 93 -11.14 -9.59 -3.09
CA ALA A 93 -11.02 -10.09 -1.72
C ALA A 93 -9.85 -11.08 -1.54
N VAL A 94 -9.24 -11.09 -0.37
CA VAL A 94 -8.23 -12.07 0.06
C VAL A 94 -8.76 -12.92 1.21
N GLU A 95 -8.15 -14.07 1.42
CA GLU A 95 -8.40 -14.91 2.60
C GLU A 95 -7.59 -14.43 3.81
N GLY A 96 -8.02 -14.85 5.01
CA GLY A 96 -7.40 -14.48 6.29
C GLY A 96 -8.41 -13.99 7.31
N GLU A 97 -8.17 -14.31 8.57
CA GLU A 97 -8.98 -13.89 9.72
C GLU A 97 -8.28 -12.80 10.54
N THR A 98 -6.94 -12.76 10.50
CA THR A 98 -6.10 -11.75 11.15
C THR A 98 -5.54 -10.73 10.16
N VAL A 99 -5.15 -9.55 10.65
CA VAL A 99 -4.43 -8.53 9.88
C VAL A 99 -3.18 -9.12 9.25
N THR A 100 -2.43 -9.94 9.99
CA THR A 100 -1.21 -10.58 9.48
C THR A 100 -1.50 -11.50 8.31
N GLU A 101 -2.51 -12.35 8.39
CA GLU A 101 -2.88 -13.25 7.29
C GLU A 101 -3.35 -12.46 6.06
N ILE A 102 -4.21 -11.46 6.25
CA ILE A 102 -4.72 -10.60 5.17
C ILE A 102 -3.57 -9.87 4.46
N VAL A 103 -2.64 -9.28 5.23
CA VAL A 103 -1.46 -8.59 4.69
C VAL A 103 -0.56 -9.58 3.94
N ASN A 104 -0.29 -10.75 4.49
CA ASN A 104 0.55 -11.76 3.84
C ASN A 104 -0.09 -12.29 2.55
N ALA A 105 -1.40 -12.53 2.54
CA ALA A 105 -2.14 -12.94 1.34
C ALA A 105 -2.07 -11.87 0.25
N TRP A 106 -2.19 -10.59 0.63
CA TRP A 106 -2.01 -9.47 -0.29
C TRP A 106 -0.59 -9.37 -0.84
N GLN A 107 0.44 -9.45 0.02
CA GLN A 107 1.84 -9.45 -0.41
C GLN A 107 2.12 -10.61 -1.36
N GLN A 108 1.60 -11.80 -1.07
CA GLN A 108 1.76 -12.97 -1.92
C GLN A 108 1.10 -12.77 -3.29
N ARG A 109 -0.07 -12.12 -3.34
CA ARG A 109 -0.72 -11.77 -4.61
C ARG A 109 0.15 -10.82 -5.44
N ILE A 110 0.72 -9.78 -4.82
CA ILE A 110 1.61 -8.83 -5.50
C ILE A 110 2.82 -9.55 -6.10
N VAL A 111 3.53 -10.39 -5.33
CA VAL A 111 4.72 -11.08 -5.85
C VAL A 111 4.39 -12.25 -6.79
N SER A 112 3.13 -12.70 -6.81
CA SER A 112 2.65 -13.71 -7.75
C SER A 112 2.22 -13.12 -9.10
N ASP A 113 1.87 -11.83 -9.14
CA ASP A 113 1.52 -11.12 -10.37
C ASP A 113 2.78 -10.78 -11.20
N ALA A 114 2.73 -11.11 -12.50
CA ALA A 114 3.89 -10.97 -13.39
C ALA A 114 4.28 -9.50 -13.63
N TYR A 115 3.29 -8.60 -13.70
CA TYR A 115 3.52 -7.18 -13.88
C TYR A 115 4.19 -6.58 -12.64
N CYS A 116 3.63 -6.85 -11.46
CA CYS A 116 4.16 -6.42 -10.18
C CYS A 116 5.58 -6.92 -9.95
N ARG A 117 5.88 -8.20 -10.23
CA ARG A 117 7.26 -8.72 -10.12
C ARG A 117 8.26 -7.94 -10.97
N GLN A 118 7.91 -7.62 -12.22
CA GLN A 118 8.82 -6.88 -13.08
C GLN A 118 8.97 -5.42 -12.66
N ALA A 119 7.89 -4.84 -12.13
CA ALA A 119 7.88 -3.49 -11.58
C ALA A 119 8.78 -3.39 -10.32
N LEU A 120 8.64 -4.32 -9.37
CA LEU A 120 9.42 -4.37 -8.13
C LEU A 120 10.93 -4.47 -8.37
N LYS A 121 11.38 -5.14 -9.44
CA LYS A 121 12.81 -5.22 -9.81
C LYS A 121 13.43 -3.88 -10.19
N LYS A 122 12.61 -2.89 -10.55
CA LYS A 122 13.04 -1.54 -10.93
C LYS A 122 13.05 -0.57 -9.75
N MET A 123 12.39 -0.94 -8.66
CA MET A 123 12.28 -0.12 -7.46
C MET A 123 13.56 -0.23 -6.64
N SER A 124 13.97 0.88 -6.03
CA SER A 124 15.14 0.93 -5.17
C SER A 124 14.96 0.05 -3.93
N ALA A 125 16.08 -0.42 -3.39
CA ALA A 125 16.09 -1.16 -2.14
C ALA A 125 15.53 -0.32 -0.97
N VAL A 126 15.73 1.00 -1.01
CA VAL A 126 15.25 1.93 0.01
C VAL A 126 13.73 2.00 0.01
N ALA A 127 13.12 2.20 -1.15
CA ALA A 127 11.65 2.24 -1.29
C ALA A 127 11.01 0.91 -0.84
N LEU A 128 11.54 -0.22 -1.32
CA LEU A 128 11.06 -1.55 -0.92
C LEU A 128 11.17 -1.79 0.59
N THR A 129 12.28 -1.35 1.20
CA THR A 129 12.49 -1.50 2.65
C THR A 129 11.51 -0.65 3.45
N ASN A 130 11.22 0.56 3.00
CA ASN A 130 10.27 1.45 3.68
C ASN A 130 8.84 0.88 3.64
N ASP A 131 8.40 0.38 2.49
CA ASP A 131 7.10 -0.27 2.35
C ASP A 131 7.00 -1.51 3.24
N GLN A 132 8.03 -2.36 3.24
CA GLN A 132 8.04 -3.54 4.11
C GLN A 132 7.97 -3.16 5.59
N ARG A 133 8.72 -2.13 6.02
CA ARG A 133 8.68 -1.66 7.41
C ARG A 133 7.30 -1.15 7.82
N ALA A 134 6.60 -0.42 6.94
CA ALA A 134 5.24 0.04 7.22
C ALA A 134 4.27 -1.14 7.42
N LEU A 135 4.39 -2.18 6.59
CA LEU A 135 3.56 -3.40 6.70
C LEU A 135 3.90 -4.21 7.96
N GLU A 136 5.17 -4.39 8.29
CA GLU A 136 5.57 -5.07 9.54
C GLU A 136 5.12 -4.29 10.77
N PHE A 137 5.20 -2.95 10.72
CA PHE A 137 4.71 -2.11 11.81
C PHE A 137 3.19 -2.27 11.99
N LEU A 138 2.42 -2.31 10.90
CA LEU A 138 0.97 -2.58 10.96
C LEU A 138 0.70 -3.95 11.60
N LYS A 139 1.35 -5.02 11.10
CA LYS A 139 1.20 -6.40 11.61
C LYS A 139 1.61 -6.54 13.07
N HIS A 140 2.62 -5.81 13.51
CA HIS A 140 3.06 -5.83 14.91
C HIS A 140 2.04 -5.17 15.85
N ASN A 141 1.44 -4.06 15.43
CA ASN A 141 0.51 -3.30 16.27
C ASN A 141 -0.91 -3.83 16.23
N TYR A 142 -1.29 -4.54 15.17
CA TYR A 142 -2.65 -5.02 14.97
C TYR A 142 -2.73 -6.50 14.61
N GLU A 143 -3.54 -7.23 15.36
CA GLU A 143 -3.95 -8.62 15.07
C GLU A 143 -5.29 -8.67 14.32
#